data_AF-A0A062BMR3-F1
#
_entry.id   AF-A0A062BMR3-F1
#
_cell.length_a   1.000
_cell.length_b   1.000
_cell.length_c   1.000
_cell.angle_alpha   90.00
_cell.angle_beta   90.00
_cell.angle_gamma   90.00
#
_symmetry.space_group_name_H-M   'P 1'
#
loop_
_entity.id
_entity.type
_entity.pdbx_description
1 polymer ?
#
loop_
_entity_poly.entity_id
_entity_poly.type
_entity_poly.pdbx_seq_one_letter_code
_entity_poly.pdbx_strand_id
1 'polypeptide(L)'
;MLLGAAQVLAEHREKVAGTVVFVFQPTEEGRADIDNFSQDEQVGSRKMIADGALSNSKPEVIFGLHVMAGMPSGHLYYKDGAVLNSADGVRITLNGQQVHGSMPWKGRDSIVAAADIIQNMQTLVSRGTDLSKGMGVISIGQIQGGTSGNITSEQVSMTGTIRSNREDIRQNI
;
A
#
# COMPACT_ATOMS: atom_id res chain seq x y z
N MET A 1 -24.23 -7.22 -5.37
CA MET A 1 -24.57 -5.84 -5.76
C MET A 1 -24.46 -5.64 -7.27
N LEU A 2 -23.26 -5.72 -7.86
CA LEU A 2 -23.05 -5.39 -9.28
C LEU A 2 -23.86 -6.27 -10.26
N LEU A 3 -23.93 -7.58 -10.02
CA LEU A 3 -24.71 -8.49 -10.88
C LEU A 3 -26.21 -8.12 -10.94
N GLY A 4 -26.79 -7.73 -9.80
CA GLY A 4 -28.19 -7.27 -9.74
C GLY A 4 -28.40 -5.96 -10.50
N ALA A 5 -27.46 -5.01 -10.38
CA ALA A 5 -27.50 -3.79 -11.18
C ALA A 5 -27.38 -4.09 -12.69
N ALA A 6 -26.52 -5.04 -13.07
CA ALA A 6 -26.36 -5.47 -14.45
C ALA A 6 -27.64 -6.07 -15.03
N GLN A 7 -28.34 -6.90 -14.26
CA GLN A 7 -29.62 -7.46 -14.67
C GLN A 7 -30.67 -6.36 -14.92
N VAL A 8 -30.89 -5.47 -13.95
CA VAL A 8 -31.89 -4.40 -14.06
C VAL A 8 -31.56 -3.45 -15.23
N LEU A 9 -30.30 -3.09 -15.42
CA LEU A 9 -29.88 -2.24 -16.54
C LEU A 9 -30.03 -2.93 -17.90
N ALA A 10 -29.82 -4.25 -17.97
CA ALA A 10 -30.03 -5.02 -19.18
C ALA A 10 -31.52 -5.13 -19.55
N GLU A 11 -32.40 -5.30 -18.56
CA GLU A 11 -33.86 -5.32 -18.71
C GLU A 11 -34.44 -3.97 -19.18
N HIS A 12 -33.71 -2.87 -18.93
CA HIS A 12 -34.11 -1.50 -19.29
C HIS A 12 -33.13 -0.82 -20.25
N ARG A 13 -32.44 -1.62 -21.09
CA ARG A 13 -31.41 -1.12 -22.02
C ARG A 13 -31.90 0.03 -22.91
N GLU A 14 -33.18 0.03 -23.27
CA GLU A 14 -33.81 1.06 -24.10
C GLU A 14 -33.87 2.44 -23.44
N LYS A 15 -33.73 2.50 -22.11
CA LYS A 15 -33.70 3.74 -21.32
C LYS A 15 -32.28 4.24 -21.05
N VAL A 16 -31.27 3.45 -21.39
CA VAL A 16 -29.86 3.78 -21.14
C VAL A 16 -29.26 4.37 -22.40
N ALA A 17 -28.94 5.65 -22.35
CA ALA A 17 -28.16 6.29 -23.41
C ALA A 17 -26.68 5.94 -23.25
N GLY A 18 -26.10 5.30 -24.26
CA GLY A 18 -24.67 4.95 -24.30
C GLY A 18 -24.36 3.51 -23.88
N THR A 19 -23.17 3.29 -23.33
CA THR A 19 -22.66 1.97 -23.00
C THR A 19 -22.31 1.88 -21.52
N VAL A 20 -22.79 0.84 -20.84
CA VAL A 20 -22.41 0.52 -19.46
C VAL A 20 -21.51 -0.71 -19.48
N VAL A 21 -20.30 -0.56 -18.91
CA VAL A 21 -19.32 -1.64 -18.78
C VAL A 21 -19.32 -2.15 -17.34
N PHE A 22 -19.56 -3.45 -17.15
CA PHE A 22 -19.53 -4.07 -15.83
C PHE A 22 -18.16 -4.73 -15.58
N VAL A 23 -17.43 -4.24 -14.58
CA VAL A 23 -16.08 -4.73 -14.23
C VAL A 23 -16.15 -5.61 -12.99
N PHE A 24 -15.90 -6.90 -13.15
CA PHE A 24 -15.82 -7.87 -12.05
C PHE A 24 -14.36 -8.14 -11.71
N GLN A 25 -13.80 -7.35 -10.79
CA GLN A 25 -12.39 -7.44 -10.43
C GLN A 25 -12.11 -8.59 -9.45
N PRO A 26 -11.17 -9.51 -9.74
CA PRO A 26 -10.68 -10.47 -8.77
C PRO A 26 -9.60 -9.86 -7.86
N THR A 27 -9.24 -10.57 -6.79
CA THR A 27 -7.99 -10.34 -6.04
C THR A 27 -7.78 -8.90 -5.57
N GLU A 28 -8.83 -8.26 -5.03
CA GLU A 28 -8.75 -6.89 -4.50
C GLU A 28 -7.87 -6.82 -3.24
N GLU A 29 -8.04 -7.78 -2.32
CA GLU A 29 -7.23 -7.98 -1.12
C GLU A 29 -5.74 -8.32 -1.40
N GLY A 30 -5.39 -8.51 -2.68
CA GLY A 30 -4.09 -9.04 -3.10
C GLY A 30 -4.01 -10.58 -2.98
N ARG A 31 -2.80 -11.10 -3.16
CA ARG A 31 -2.48 -12.53 -3.09
C ARG A 31 -1.48 -12.76 -1.95
N ALA A 32 -1.77 -13.71 -1.07
CA ALA A 32 -0.90 -14.04 0.06
C ALA A 32 0.39 -14.76 -0.36
N ASP A 33 0.40 -15.36 -1.55
CA ASP A 33 1.49 -16.15 -2.12
C ASP A 33 2.43 -15.33 -3.02
N ILE A 34 2.18 -14.04 -3.17
CA ILE A 34 3.04 -13.14 -3.94
C ILE A 34 3.84 -12.26 -2.98
N ASP A 35 5.12 -12.12 -3.28
CA ASP A 35 5.92 -11.07 -2.68
C ASP A 35 5.56 -9.72 -3.30
N ASN A 36 4.84 -8.86 -2.56
CA ASN A 36 4.43 -7.52 -3.01
C ASN A 36 5.61 -6.58 -3.36
N PHE A 37 6.85 -7.00 -3.13
CA PHE A 37 8.07 -6.30 -3.54
C PHE A 37 8.69 -6.83 -4.84
N SER A 38 8.23 -7.97 -5.35
CA SER A 38 8.56 -8.42 -6.70
C SER A 38 7.76 -7.63 -7.73
N GLN A 39 8.41 -7.18 -8.82
CA GLN A 39 7.72 -6.50 -9.93
C GLN A 39 7.16 -7.46 -10.97
N ASP A 40 7.44 -8.76 -10.84
CA ASP A 40 7.18 -9.72 -11.92
C ASP A 40 5.72 -10.16 -11.99
N GLU A 41 4.97 -10.02 -10.89
CA GLU A 41 3.56 -10.42 -10.83
C GLU A 41 2.63 -9.24 -10.56
N GLN A 42 1.70 -9.03 -11.48
CA GLN A 42 0.57 -8.10 -11.30
C GLN A 42 -0.69 -8.90 -10.98
N VAL A 43 -1.52 -8.36 -10.08
CA VAL A 43 -2.82 -8.94 -9.68
C VAL A 43 -3.92 -7.89 -9.64
N GLY A 44 -5.15 -8.36 -9.50
CA GLY A 44 -6.34 -7.52 -9.34
C GLY A 44 -6.48 -6.46 -10.44
N SER A 45 -6.79 -5.23 -10.03
CA SER A 45 -7.00 -4.11 -10.96
C SER A 45 -5.79 -3.86 -11.88
N ARG A 46 -4.56 -3.96 -11.36
CA ARG A 46 -3.34 -3.74 -12.15
C ARG A 46 -3.24 -4.73 -13.31
N LYS A 47 -3.44 -6.03 -13.02
CA LYS A 47 -3.41 -7.08 -14.05
C LYS A 47 -4.53 -6.91 -15.07
N MET A 48 -5.74 -6.60 -14.62
CA MET A 48 -6.88 -6.36 -15.51
C MET A 48 -6.60 -5.20 -16.48
N ILE A 49 -6.02 -4.10 -15.99
CA ILE A 49 -5.66 -2.95 -16.82
C ILE A 49 -4.57 -3.35 -17.83
N ALA A 50 -3.53 -4.05 -17.39
CA ALA A 50 -2.46 -4.53 -18.27
C ALA A 50 -2.98 -5.49 -19.35
N ASP A 51 -3.97 -6.32 -19.04
CA ASP A 51 -4.64 -7.23 -19.99
C ASP A 51 -5.66 -6.51 -20.89
N GLY A 52 -5.81 -5.19 -20.75
CA GLY A 52 -6.65 -4.38 -21.61
C GLY A 52 -8.14 -4.39 -21.26
N ALA A 53 -8.51 -4.70 -20.01
CA ALA A 53 -9.91 -4.71 -19.55
C ALA A 53 -10.64 -3.38 -19.80
N LEU A 54 -9.91 -2.26 -19.89
CA LEU A 54 -10.46 -0.93 -20.16
C LEU A 54 -10.07 -0.37 -21.54
N SER A 55 -9.35 -1.15 -22.37
CA SER A 55 -8.84 -0.68 -23.66
C SER A 55 -9.91 -0.67 -24.76
N ASN A 56 -10.77 -1.71 -24.80
CA ASN A 56 -11.81 -1.84 -25.82
C ASN A 56 -13.05 -0.97 -25.57
N SER A 57 -13.29 -0.59 -24.32
CA SER A 57 -14.45 0.21 -23.91
C SER A 57 -14.01 1.19 -22.84
N LYS A 58 -13.18 2.16 -23.25
CA LYS A 58 -12.62 3.18 -22.37
C LYS A 58 -13.76 4.03 -21.76
N PRO A 59 -14.06 3.87 -20.46
CA PRO A 59 -15.17 4.58 -19.85
C PRO A 59 -14.81 6.07 -19.65
N GLU A 60 -15.79 6.95 -19.82
CA GLU A 60 -15.66 8.38 -19.49
C GLU A 60 -15.73 8.62 -17.98
N VAL A 61 -16.47 7.77 -17.28
CA VAL A 61 -16.66 7.78 -15.82
C VAL A 61 -16.65 6.35 -15.29
N ILE A 62 -16.08 6.16 -14.09
CA ILE A 62 -16.06 4.87 -13.40
C ILE A 62 -16.66 5.02 -12.02
N PHE A 63 -17.49 4.06 -11.62
CA PHE A 63 -18.12 4.03 -10.30
C PHE A 63 -17.66 2.78 -9.54
N GLY A 64 -17.40 2.94 -8.26
CA GLY A 64 -17.12 1.86 -7.32
C GLY A 64 -17.99 2.00 -6.08
N LEU A 65 -18.32 0.89 -5.45
CA LEU A 65 -19.08 0.86 -4.20
C LEU A 65 -18.46 -0.17 -3.26
N HIS A 66 -18.26 0.22 -2.01
CA HIS A 66 -17.81 -0.68 -0.95
C HIS A 66 -18.80 -0.59 0.22
N VAL A 67 -19.18 -1.75 0.76
CA VAL A 67 -19.97 -1.77 2.01
C VAL A 67 -19.01 -1.52 3.17
N MET A 68 -19.29 -0.50 3.97
CA MET A 68 -18.46 -0.19 5.14
C MET A 68 -19.12 -0.71 6.41
N ALA A 69 -18.51 -1.72 7.03
CA ALA A 69 -18.96 -2.22 8.32
C ALA A 69 -18.82 -1.11 9.38
N GLY A 70 -19.82 -0.99 10.26
CA GLY A 70 -19.83 0.03 11.33
C GLY A 70 -20.40 1.39 10.93
N MET A 71 -20.77 1.62 9.66
CA MET A 71 -21.54 2.80 9.26
C MET A 71 -23.06 2.53 9.30
N PRO A 72 -23.90 3.53 9.61
CA PRO A 72 -25.35 3.38 9.53
C PRO A 72 -25.83 2.93 8.15
N SER A 73 -26.72 1.93 8.12
CA SER A 73 -27.34 1.45 6.90
C SER A 73 -28.32 2.48 6.30
N GLY A 74 -28.64 2.33 5.02
CA GLY A 74 -29.55 3.24 4.31
C GLY A 74 -28.93 4.59 3.90
N HIS A 75 -27.62 4.74 4.07
CA HIS A 75 -26.89 5.96 3.74
C HIS A 75 -25.84 5.70 2.65
N LEU A 76 -25.62 6.70 1.79
CA LEU A 76 -24.51 6.74 0.84
C LEU A 76 -23.54 7.83 1.27
N TYR A 77 -22.28 7.44 1.44
CA TYR A 77 -21.20 8.36 1.79
C TYR A 77 -20.27 8.50 0.59
N TYR A 78 -19.95 9.74 0.23
CA TYR A 78 -19.02 10.07 -0.83
C TYR A 78 -18.32 11.39 -0.50
N LYS A 79 -17.19 11.63 -1.13
CA LYS A 79 -16.39 12.84 -0.98
C LYS A 79 -15.67 13.10 -2.29
N ASP A 80 -15.49 14.38 -2.62
CA ASP A 80 -14.58 14.76 -3.70
C ASP A 80 -13.11 14.49 -3.33
N GLY A 81 -12.31 14.12 -4.33
CA GLY A 81 -10.91 13.75 -4.16
C GLY A 81 -10.70 12.41 -3.43
N ALA A 82 -9.61 12.29 -2.68
CA ALA A 82 -9.22 11.04 -2.02
C ALA A 82 -10.19 10.67 -0.87
N VAL A 83 -10.77 9.47 -0.99
CA VAL A 83 -11.67 8.85 0.00
C VAL A 83 -10.93 7.87 0.91
N LEU A 84 -9.95 7.14 0.37
CA LEU A 84 -9.11 6.17 1.08
C LEU A 84 -7.62 6.52 0.93
N ASN A 85 -6.78 5.91 1.76
CA ASN A 85 -5.32 6.09 1.73
C ASN A 85 -4.66 5.10 0.77
N SER A 86 -3.54 5.50 0.17
CA SER A 86 -2.59 4.59 -0.46
C SER A 86 -2.07 3.57 0.56
N ALA A 87 -1.65 2.41 0.05
CA ALA A 87 -1.07 1.36 0.85
C ALA A 87 0.23 0.85 0.24
N ASP A 88 1.35 1.43 0.67
CA ASP A 88 2.69 1.04 0.23
C ASP A 88 3.36 0.12 1.26
N GLY A 89 4.13 -0.84 0.78
CA GLY A 89 5.00 -1.69 1.60
C GLY A 89 6.42 -1.12 1.65
N VAL A 90 7.06 -1.22 2.82
CA VAL A 90 8.48 -0.91 3.02
C VAL A 90 9.19 -2.17 3.46
N ARG A 91 10.30 -2.53 2.81
CA ARG A 91 11.19 -3.62 3.23
C ARG A 91 12.63 -3.15 3.15
N ILE A 92 13.34 -3.25 4.26
CA ILE A 92 14.74 -2.82 4.39
C ILE A 92 15.54 -3.96 4.98
N THR A 93 16.65 -4.31 4.32
CA THR A 93 17.64 -5.27 4.81
C THR A 93 18.97 -4.55 4.95
N LEU A 94 19.49 -4.49 6.18
CA LEU A 94 20.80 -3.94 6.50
C LEU A 94 21.80 -5.06 6.64
N ASN A 95 22.94 -4.92 5.98
CA ASN A 95 24.06 -5.86 6.08
C ASN A 95 25.28 -5.13 6.66
N GLY A 96 25.89 -5.75 7.67
CA GLY A 96 26.98 -5.25 8.49
C GLY A 96 28.06 -6.32 8.61
N GLN A 97 28.78 -6.30 9.73
CA GLN A 97 29.87 -7.22 9.99
C GLN A 97 29.90 -7.60 11.47
N GLN A 98 29.75 -8.90 11.75
CA GLN A 98 29.77 -9.42 13.12
C GLN A 98 31.16 -9.30 13.74
N VAL A 99 31.20 -8.90 15.00
CA VAL A 99 32.37 -8.97 15.86
C VAL A 99 31.95 -9.30 17.29
N HIS A 100 32.92 -9.68 18.11
CA HIS A 100 32.71 -9.81 19.56
C HIS A 100 32.19 -8.48 20.12
N GLY A 101 31.14 -8.51 20.94
CA GLY A 101 30.47 -7.31 21.45
C GLY A 101 31.34 -6.39 22.31
N SER A 102 32.52 -6.87 22.74
CA SER A 102 33.53 -6.06 23.45
C SER A 102 34.56 -5.39 22.52
N MET A 103 34.50 -5.62 21.21
CA MET A 103 35.38 -5.02 20.21
C MET A 103 34.60 -4.42 19.02
N PRO A 104 33.59 -3.57 19.26
CA PRO A 104 32.67 -3.09 18.22
C PRO A 104 33.36 -2.33 17.09
N TRP A 105 34.50 -1.68 17.35
CA TRP A 105 35.29 -0.94 16.35
C TRP A 105 35.91 -1.81 15.24
N LYS A 106 35.84 -3.14 15.37
CA LYS A 106 36.30 -4.08 14.33
C LYS A 106 35.20 -4.43 13.31
N GLY A 107 33.95 -3.98 13.52
CA GLY A 107 32.79 -4.38 12.74
C GLY A 107 31.88 -3.23 12.35
N ARG A 108 30.68 -3.59 11.90
CA ARG A 108 29.60 -2.67 11.50
C ARG A 108 28.29 -3.23 12.06
N ASP A 109 27.71 -2.54 13.03
CA ASP A 109 26.55 -3.04 13.76
C ASP A 109 25.23 -2.69 13.05
N SER A 110 24.56 -3.70 12.50
CA SER A 110 23.28 -3.52 11.81
C SER A 110 22.12 -3.14 12.74
N ILE A 111 22.19 -3.45 14.05
CA ILE A 111 21.15 -3.06 15.02
C ILE A 111 21.23 -1.55 15.29
N VAL A 112 22.43 -1.02 15.50
CA VAL A 112 22.62 0.43 15.70
C VAL A 112 22.15 1.20 14.47
N ALA A 113 22.55 0.76 13.27
CA ALA A 113 22.11 1.38 12.03
C ALA A 113 20.58 1.32 11.82
N ALA A 114 19.93 0.20 12.18
CA ALA A 114 18.48 0.07 12.12
C ALA A 114 17.76 1.05 13.05
N ALA A 115 18.27 1.21 14.28
CA ALA A 115 17.71 2.16 15.25
C ALA A 115 17.79 3.60 14.72
N ASP A 116 18.94 3.99 14.17
CA ASP A 116 19.14 5.32 13.57
C ASP A 116 18.19 5.56 12.39
N ILE A 117 18.02 4.55 11.52
CA ILE A 117 17.07 4.62 10.40
C ILE A 117 15.65 4.82 10.90
N ILE A 118 15.18 4.00 11.85
CA ILE A 118 13.83 4.14 12.42
C ILE A 118 13.63 5.53 13.01
N GLN A 119 14.60 6.03 13.77
CA GLN A 119 14.49 7.33 14.42
C GLN A 119 14.45 8.47 13.39
N ASN A 120 15.29 8.41 12.34
CA ASN A 120 15.34 9.41 11.30
C ASN A 120 14.10 9.37 10.39
N MET A 121 13.52 8.20 10.12
CA MET A 121 12.28 8.06 9.36
C MET A 121 11.13 8.89 9.94
N GLN A 122 11.08 9.06 11.27
CA GLN A 122 10.05 9.87 11.92
C GLN A 122 10.10 11.35 11.47
N THR A 123 11.26 11.82 11.01
CA THR A 123 11.44 13.19 10.53
C THR A 123 10.87 13.41 9.13
N LEU A 124 10.71 12.36 8.31
CA LEU A 124 10.09 12.45 6.98
C LEU A 124 8.65 12.95 7.09
N VAL A 125 7.88 12.36 8.00
CA VAL A 125 6.52 12.80 8.29
C VAL A 125 6.52 14.08 9.11
N SER A 126 7.24 14.10 10.25
CA SER A 126 7.09 15.21 11.19
C SER A 126 7.67 16.53 10.67
N ARG A 127 8.75 16.52 9.89
CA ARG A 127 9.48 17.71 9.41
C ARG A 127 9.53 17.82 7.88
N GLY A 128 9.50 16.70 7.15
CA GLY A 128 9.59 16.68 5.68
C GLY A 128 8.24 16.84 4.95
N THR A 129 7.12 16.73 5.66
CA THR A 129 5.78 16.68 5.05
C THR A 129 4.92 17.86 5.50
N ASP A 130 4.28 18.55 4.54
CA ASP A 130 3.26 19.56 4.82
C ASP A 130 1.89 18.90 5.11
N LEU A 131 1.70 18.53 6.37
CA LEU A 131 0.48 17.84 6.83
C LEU A 131 -0.78 18.73 6.81
N SER A 132 -0.67 20.03 6.50
CA SER A 132 -1.85 20.87 6.27
C SER A 132 -2.56 20.51 4.96
N LYS A 133 -1.84 19.92 4.01
CA LYS A 133 -2.37 19.51 2.70
C LYS A 133 -3.02 18.15 2.72
N GLY A 134 -2.60 17.26 3.61
CA GLY A 134 -3.08 15.88 3.69
C GLY A 134 -2.33 15.07 4.75
N MET A 135 -2.59 13.77 4.79
CA MET A 135 -1.98 12.87 5.76
C MET A 135 -0.85 12.05 5.13
N GLY A 136 0.17 11.78 5.94
CA GLY A 136 1.25 10.86 5.63
C GLY A 136 1.65 10.10 6.89
N VAL A 137 1.85 8.79 6.77
CA VAL A 137 2.24 7.91 7.88
C VAL A 137 3.30 6.94 7.37
N ILE A 138 4.38 6.78 8.11
CA ILE A 138 5.35 5.69 7.96
C ILE A 138 5.37 4.88 9.25
N SER A 139 5.28 3.56 9.12
CA SER A 139 5.28 2.65 10.26
C SER A 139 6.18 1.46 9.99
N ILE A 140 7.15 1.19 10.86
CA ILE A 140 7.89 -0.07 10.89
C ILE A 140 7.16 -1.00 11.84
N GLY A 141 6.45 -1.99 11.28
CA GLY A 141 5.66 -2.94 12.06
C GLY A 141 6.47 -4.15 12.53
N GLN A 142 7.64 -4.38 11.92
CA GLN A 142 8.44 -5.58 12.14
C GLN A 142 9.93 -5.25 12.04
N ILE A 143 10.73 -5.73 13.00
CA ILE A 143 12.20 -5.69 13.00
C ILE A 143 12.77 -7.01 13.53
N GLN A 144 13.74 -7.60 12.84
CA GLN A 144 14.48 -8.79 13.27
C GLN A 144 15.97 -8.62 13.03
N GLY A 145 16.80 -9.03 13.99
CA GLY A 145 18.23 -9.16 13.81
C GLY A 145 18.96 -9.61 15.07
N GLY A 146 20.23 -9.96 14.92
CA GLY A 146 21.06 -10.53 15.96
C GLY A 146 20.95 -12.04 16.05
N THR A 147 22.02 -12.68 16.51
CA THR A 147 22.09 -14.14 16.72
C THR A 147 22.48 -14.54 18.14
N SER A 148 23.22 -13.67 18.84
CA SER A 148 23.65 -13.86 20.23
C SER A 148 23.80 -12.51 20.92
N GLY A 149 23.62 -12.46 22.25
CA GLY A 149 23.70 -11.22 23.03
C GLY A 149 25.12 -10.64 23.18
N ASN A 150 26.16 -11.39 22.80
CA ASN A 150 27.56 -10.97 22.88
C ASN A 150 28.25 -10.80 21.51
N ILE A 151 27.49 -10.78 20.42
CA ILE A 151 27.99 -10.61 19.05
C ILE A 151 27.18 -9.50 18.38
N THR A 152 27.86 -8.56 17.73
CA THR A 152 27.16 -7.51 16.96
C THR A 152 26.41 -8.12 15.77
N SER A 153 25.25 -7.58 15.42
CA SER A 153 24.45 -8.16 14.33
C SER A 153 25.08 -7.87 12.96
N GLU A 154 25.19 -8.89 12.11
CA GLU A 154 25.48 -8.70 10.69
C GLU A 154 24.25 -8.29 9.89
N GLN A 155 23.06 -8.71 10.29
CA GLN A 155 21.87 -8.46 9.49
C GLN A 155 20.71 -8.01 10.35
N VAL A 156 20.00 -6.99 9.87
CA VAL A 156 18.69 -6.60 10.38
C VAL A 156 17.74 -6.47 9.22
N SER A 157 16.57 -7.10 9.32
CA SER A 157 15.45 -6.91 8.40
C SER A 157 14.35 -6.10 9.08
N MET A 158 13.76 -5.17 8.34
CA MET A 158 12.64 -4.35 8.77
C MET A 158 11.54 -4.37 7.71
N THR A 159 10.30 -4.56 8.14
CA THR A 159 9.12 -4.44 7.27
C THR A 159 8.16 -3.41 7.84
N GLY A 160 7.59 -2.61 6.97
CA GLY A 160 6.73 -1.51 7.33
C GLY A 160 5.76 -1.12 6.22
N THR A 161 5.08 -0.01 6.44
CA THR A 161 4.10 0.54 5.51
C THR A 161 4.22 2.06 5.44
N ILE A 162 3.88 2.60 4.27
CA ILE A 162 3.58 4.01 4.08
C ILE A 162 2.09 4.12 3.72
N ARG A 163 1.44 5.14 4.27
CA ARG A 163 0.03 5.48 4.00
C ARG A 163 -0.09 6.97 3.74
N SER A 164 -0.81 7.35 2.70
CA SER A 164 -1.08 8.75 2.37
C SER A 164 -2.41 8.91 1.65
N ASN A 165 -3.09 10.04 1.84
CA ASN A 165 -4.27 10.40 1.02
C ASN A 165 -3.92 11.31 -0.17
N ARG A 166 -2.63 11.59 -0.38
CA ARG A 166 -2.15 12.41 -1.49
C ARG A 166 -0.84 11.90 -2.08
N GLU A 167 -0.75 11.96 -3.40
CA GLU A 167 0.42 11.46 -4.12
C GLU A 167 1.69 12.29 -3.85
N ASP A 168 1.58 13.61 -3.76
CA ASP A 168 2.71 14.49 -3.45
C ASP A 168 3.30 14.21 -2.06
N ILE A 169 2.45 13.97 -1.06
CA ILE A 169 2.90 13.56 0.28
C ILE A 169 3.51 12.16 0.23
N ARG A 170 2.87 11.21 -0.47
CA ARG A 170 3.32 9.82 -0.58
C ARG A 170 4.74 9.72 -1.17
N GLN A 171 5.04 10.50 -2.20
CA GLN A 171 6.35 10.49 -2.86
C GLN A 171 7.47 11.15 -2.05
N ASN A 172 7.13 11.96 -1.05
CA ASN A 172 8.08 12.66 -0.19
C ASN A 172 8.41 11.89 1.10
N ILE A 173 7.74 10.76 1.35
CA ILE A 173 7.99 9.84 2.47
C ILE A 173 8.75 8.64 1.94
#